data_AF-A0A222SR84-F1
#
_entry.id   AF-A0A222SR84-F1
#
_cell.length_a   1.000
_cell.length_b   1.000
_cell.length_c   1.000
_cell.angle_alpha   90.00
_cell.angle_beta   90.00
_cell.angle_gamma   90.00
#
_symmetry.space_group_name_H-M   'P 1'
#
loop_
_entity.id
_entity.type
_entity.pdbx_description
1 polymer ?
#
loop_
_entity_poly.entity_id
_entity_poly.type
_entity_poly.pdbx_seq_one_letter_code
_entity_poly.pdbx_strand_id
1 'polypeptide(L)'
;MMWFELVTLALGPNANEEVHEMVLSGHDESVVIVTRWFTLLAADGYALQDTPEVLAARFVALVDGLHLSLLFDKSEAALDRAENTLRWFTEQSLAASGENAPDAKPA
;
A
#
# COMPACT_ATOMS: atom_id res chain seq x y z
N MET A 1 -10.22 -3.17 -16.20
CA MET A 1 -11.33 -4.14 -16.11
C MET A 1 -10.85 -5.55 -15.81
N MET A 2 -9.79 -6.04 -16.46
CA MET A 2 -9.24 -7.40 -16.28
C MET A 2 -8.96 -7.84 -14.83
N TRP A 3 -8.41 -6.97 -13.96
CA TRP A 3 -8.11 -7.31 -12.57
C TRP A 3 -9.35 -7.75 -11.76
N PHE A 4 -10.47 -7.05 -11.91
CA PHE A 4 -11.69 -7.37 -11.17
C PHE A 4 -12.35 -8.67 -11.63
N GLU A 5 -12.26 -8.97 -12.93
CA GLU A 5 -12.71 -10.24 -13.49
C GLU A 5 -11.88 -11.39 -12.90
N LEU A 6 -10.56 -11.22 -12.77
CA LEU A 6 -9.70 -12.19 -12.11
C LEU A 6 -10.03 -12.38 -10.63
N VAL A 7 -10.26 -11.29 -9.87
CA VAL A 7 -10.67 -11.37 -8.46
C VAL A 7 -12.03 -12.06 -8.30
N THR A 8 -12.99 -11.76 -9.18
CA THR A 8 -14.32 -12.40 -9.17
C THR A 8 -14.23 -13.88 -9.52
N LEU A 9 -13.36 -14.25 -10.47
CA LEU A 9 -13.09 -15.65 -10.81
C LEU A 9 -12.33 -16.39 -9.72
N ALA A 10 -11.49 -15.71 -8.93
CA ALA A 10 -10.76 -16.29 -7.81
C ALA A 10 -11.64 -16.51 -6.56
N LEU A 11 -12.55 -15.58 -6.25
CA LEU A 11 -13.25 -15.53 -4.95
C LEU A 11 -14.78 -15.63 -5.06
N GLY A 12 -15.33 -15.70 -6.27
CA GLY A 12 -16.77 -15.74 -6.51
C GLY A 12 -17.41 -17.12 -6.30
N PRO A 13 -18.73 -17.23 -6.51
CA PRO A 13 -19.49 -18.48 -6.29
C PRO A 13 -19.01 -19.68 -7.13
N ASN A 14 -18.34 -19.40 -8.25
CA ASN A 14 -17.74 -20.39 -9.15
C ASN A 14 -16.20 -20.25 -9.16
N ALA A 15 -15.61 -20.08 -7.97
CA ALA A 15 -14.18 -19.85 -7.81
C ALA A 15 -13.33 -20.88 -8.57
N ASN A 16 -12.35 -20.39 -9.31
CA ASN A 16 -11.34 -21.19 -9.99
C ASN A 16 -10.04 -21.16 -9.17
N GLU A 17 -9.58 -22.34 -8.74
CA GLU A 17 -8.40 -22.50 -7.88
C GLU A 17 -7.11 -22.01 -8.54
N GLU A 18 -6.90 -22.26 -9.83
CA GLU A 18 -5.71 -21.78 -10.57
C GLU A 18 -5.70 -20.24 -10.66
N VAL A 19 -6.87 -19.63 -10.86
CA VAL A 19 -7.01 -18.16 -10.86
C VAL A 19 -6.78 -17.59 -9.47
N HIS A 20 -7.23 -18.29 -8.43
CA HIS A 20 -6.98 -17.91 -7.05
C HIS A 20 -5.48 -17.95 -6.69
N GLU A 21 -4.78 -19.02 -7.05
CA GLU A 21 -3.31 -19.11 -6.87
C GLU A 21 -2.57 -18.01 -7.65
N MET A 22 -3.01 -17.69 -8.86
CA MET A 22 -2.44 -16.61 -9.65
C MET A 22 -2.65 -15.23 -8.99
N VAL A 23 -3.86 -14.96 -8.46
CA VAL A 23 -4.16 -13.71 -7.76
C VAL A 23 -3.34 -13.59 -6.47
N LEU A 24 -3.21 -14.68 -5.70
CA LEU A 24 -2.36 -14.71 -4.50
C LEU A 24 -0.89 -14.50 -4.83
N SER A 25 -0.38 -15.17 -5.87
CA SER A 25 1.01 -14.98 -6.33
C SER A 25 1.29 -13.54 -6.74
N GLY A 26 0.36 -12.90 -7.46
CA GLY A 26 0.48 -11.48 -7.83
C GLY A 26 0.43 -10.54 -6.61
N HIS A 27 -0.38 -10.87 -5.61
CA HIS A 27 -0.40 -10.13 -4.34
C HIS A 27 0.93 -10.28 -3.58
N ASP A 28 1.45 -11.50 -3.44
CA ASP A 28 2.72 -11.77 -2.77
C ASP A 28 3.88 -11.04 -3.47
N GLU A 29 3.92 -11.08 -4.81
CA GLU A 29 4.93 -10.35 -5.58
C GLU A 29 4.82 -8.83 -5.39
N SER A 30 3.60 -8.30 -5.29
CA SER A 30 3.37 -6.88 -4.98
C SER A 30 3.91 -6.51 -3.59
N VAL A 31 3.69 -7.36 -2.58
CA VAL A 31 4.25 -7.15 -1.23
C VAL A 31 5.77 -7.17 -1.27
N VAL A 32 6.39 -8.10 -2.00
CA VAL A 32 7.86 -8.16 -2.14
C VAL A 32 8.40 -6.87 -2.78
N ILE A 33 7.78 -6.40 -3.86
CA ILE A 33 8.21 -5.18 -4.56
C ILE A 33 8.10 -3.96 -3.65
N VAL A 34 6.97 -3.78 -2.96
CA VAL A 34 6.77 -2.62 -2.08
C VAL A 34 7.68 -2.68 -0.85
N THR A 35 7.89 -3.88 -0.28
CA THR A 35 8.87 -4.08 0.81
C THR A 35 10.26 -3.64 0.37
N ARG A 36 10.68 -4.04 -0.85
CA ARG A 36 11.96 -3.62 -1.42
C ARG A 36 12.07 -2.11 -1.55
N TRP A 37 10.99 -1.42 -1.94
CA TRP A 37 11.01 0.05 -2.02
C TRP A 37 11.21 0.72 -0.66
N PHE A 38 10.48 0.29 0.38
CA PHE A 38 10.69 0.81 1.73
C PHE A 38 12.09 0.49 2.27
N THR A 39 12.62 -0.69 2.00
CA THR A 39 14.00 -1.04 2.35
C THR A 39 15.02 -0.14 1.66
N LEU A 40 14.81 0.21 0.39
CA LEU A 40 15.67 1.15 -0.33
C LEU A 40 15.58 2.56 0.27
N LEU A 41 14.38 3.04 0.61
CA LEU A 41 14.21 4.33 1.29
C LEU A 41 14.96 4.36 2.63
N ALA A 42 14.87 3.30 3.43
CA ALA A 42 15.63 3.21 4.67
C ALA A 42 17.15 3.20 4.41
N ALA A 43 17.61 2.47 3.39
CA ALA A 43 19.02 2.43 2.99
C ALA A 43 19.56 3.79 2.52
N ASP A 44 18.70 4.61 1.90
CA ASP A 44 19.00 5.97 1.48
C ASP A 44 18.97 7.00 2.64
N GLY A 45 18.71 6.54 3.87
CA GLY A 45 18.76 7.35 5.08
C GLY A 45 17.43 7.96 5.51
N TYR A 46 16.31 7.60 4.87
CA TYR A 46 14.99 8.01 5.34
C TYR A 46 14.62 7.23 6.61
N ALA A 47 14.25 7.96 7.66
CA ALA A 47 13.64 7.35 8.83
C ALA A 47 12.23 6.86 8.46
N LEU A 48 11.93 5.59 8.74
CA LEU A 48 10.60 5.01 8.57
C LEU A 48 9.88 4.96 9.92
N GLN A 49 8.55 5.07 9.90
CA GLN A 49 7.73 4.97 11.12
C GLN A 49 7.57 3.53 11.63
N ASP A 50 7.82 2.54 10.77
CA ASP A 50 7.63 1.11 11.05
C ASP A 50 8.60 0.29 10.18
N THR A 51 8.61 -1.04 10.32
CA THR A 51 9.46 -1.88 9.47
C THR A 51 8.98 -1.86 8.00
N PRO A 52 9.89 -2.02 7.02
CA PRO A 52 9.52 -2.09 5.61
C PRO A 52 8.40 -3.09 5.30
N GLU A 53 8.40 -4.25 5.97
CA GLU A 53 7.40 -5.30 5.79
C GLU A 53 6.01 -4.85 6.27
N VAL A 54 5.94 -4.18 7.42
CA VAL A 54 4.68 -3.68 7.97
C VAL A 54 4.12 -2.55 7.09
N LEU A 55 4.98 -1.65 6.62
CA LEU A 55 4.57 -0.57 5.72
C LEU A 55 4.11 -1.10 4.37
N ALA A 56 4.79 -2.11 3.82
CA ALA A 56 4.39 -2.75 2.57
C ALA A 56 3.04 -3.45 2.68
N ALA A 57 2.80 -4.23 3.74
CA ALA A 57 1.52 -4.89 3.98
C ALA A 57 0.37 -3.87 4.07
N ARG A 58 0.58 -2.76 4.81
CA ARG A 58 -0.40 -1.67 4.91
C ARG A 58 -0.64 -0.96 3.57
N PHE A 59 0.43 -0.71 2.80
CA PHE A 59 0.33 -0.06 1.49
C PHE A 59 -0.46 -0.90 0.49
N VAL A 60 -0.18 -2.20 0.40
CA VAL A 60 -0.89 -3.10 -0.52
C VAL A 60 -2.36 -3.22 -0.12
N ALA A 61 -2.68 -3.37 1.17
CA ALA A 61 -4.05 -3.37 1.66
C ALA A 61 -4.80 -2.05 1.33
N LEU A 62 -4.11 -0.91 1.38
CA LEU A 62 -4.68 0.38 0.97
C LEU A 62 -4.96 0.43 -0.53
N VAL A 63 -4.03 -0.05 -1.37
CA VAL A 63 -4.22 -0.15 -2.82
C VAL A 63 -5.42 -1.04 -3.16
N ASP A 64 -5.56 -2.19 -2.49
CA ASP A 64 -6.70 -3.08 -2.67
C ASP A 64 -8.03 -2.40 -2.31
N GLY A 65 -8.07 -1.69 -1.17
CA GLY A 65 -9.25 -0.91 -0.77
C GLY A 65 -9.60 0.21 -1.75
N LEU A 66 -8.61 0.91 -2.29
CA LEU A 66 -8.80 1.95 -3.30
C LEU A 66 -9.30 1.37 -4.62
N HIS A 67 -8.74 0.25 -5.08
CA HIS A 67 -9.22 -0.46 -6.25
C HIS A 67 -10.70 -0.86 -6.09
N LEU A 68 -11.08 -1.41 -4.92
CA LEU A 68 -12.47 -1.75 -4.63
C LEU A 68 -13.37 -0.51 -4.64
N SER A 69 -12.93 0.61 -4.06
CA SER A 69 -13.68 1.86 -4.08
C SER A 69 -13.92 2.39 -5.50
N LEU A 70 -12.89 2.33 -6.35
CA LEU A 70 -12.96 2.78 -7.75
C LEU A 70 -13.84 1.89 -8.63
N LEU A 71 -14.25 0.70 -8.17
CA LEU A 71 -15.27 -0.09 -8.87
C LEU A 71 -16.64 0.59 -8.83
N PHE A 72 -16.96 1.23 -7.72
CA PHE A 72 -18.25 1.86 -7.46
C PHE A 72 -18.31 3.30 -7.97
N ASP A 73 -17.19 4.03 -7.92
CA ASP A 73 -17.07 5.40 -8.40
C ASP A 73 -15.82 5.54 -9.28
N LYS A 74 -16.04 5.65 -10.60
CA LYS A 74 -14.98 5.76 -11.63
C LYS A 74 -14.76 7.20 -12.09
N SER A 75 -15.24 8.19 -11.35
CA SER A 75 -15.02 9.58 -11.69
C SER A 75 -13.54 9.95 -11.59
N GLU A 76 -13.10 10.92 -12.38
CA GLU A 76 -11.75 11.51 -12.26
C GLU A 76 -11.49 11.98 -10.82
N ALA A 77 -12.50 12.58 -10.18
CA ALA A 77 -12.40 12.99 -8.78
C ALA A 77 -12.15 11.83 -7.81
N ALA A 78 -12.62 10.61 -8.11
CA ALA A 78 -12.34 9.42 -7.31
C ALA A 78 -10.91 8.94 -7.50
N LEU A 79 -10.41 8.98 -8.74
CA LEU A 79 -9.02 8.67 -9.05
C LEU A 79 -8.06 9.66 -8.35
N ASP A 80 -8.33 10.96 -8.44
CA ASP A 80 -7.56 11.99 -7.74
C ASP A 80 -7.50 11.73 -6.23
N ARG A 81 -8.61 11.33 -5.61
CA ARG A 81 -8.64 10.98 -4.18
C ARG A 81 -7.79 9.76 -3.89
N ALA A 82 -7.82 8.73 -4.74
CA ALA A 82 -6.99 7.54 -4.58
C ALA A 82 -5.49 7.89 -4.63
N GLU A 83 -5.07 8.66 -5.63
CA GLU A 83 -3.68 9.12 -5.76
C GLU A 83 -3.23 9.95 -4.57
N ASN A 84 -4.06 10.91 -4.14
CA ASN A 84 -3.76 11.74 -2.95
C ASN A 84 -3.66 10.89 -1.68
N THR A 85 -4.48 9.84 -1.56
CA THR A 85 -4.44 8.92 -0.41
C THR A 85 -3.16 8.10 -0.37
N LEU A 86 -2.71 7.59 -1.53
CA LEU A 86 -1.43 6.87 -1.63
C LEU A 86 -0.25 7.78 -1.30
N ARG A 87 -0.24 9.01 -1.84
CA ARG A 87 0.79 10.01 -1.54
C ARG A 87 0.86 10.32 -0.06
N TRP A 88 -0.29 10.62 0.54
CA TRP A 88 -0.40 10.88 1.97
C TRP A 88 0.14 9.71 2.80
N PHE A 89 -0.21 8.46 2.45
CA PHE A 89 0.29 7.29 3.15
C PHE A 89 1.81 7.17 3.07
N THR A 90 2.40 7.39 1.89
CA THR A 90 3.86 7.37 1.71
C THR A 90 4.54 8.44 2.57
N GLU A 91 3.98 9.66 2.63
CA GLU A 91 4.48 10.73 3.50
C GLU A 91 4.39 10.34 4.98
N GLN A 92 3.27 9.78 5.41
CA GLN A 92 3.08 9.31 6.80
C GLN A 92 3.94 8.10 7.14
N SER A 93 4.41 7.34 6.15
CA SER A 93 5.30 6.19 6.38
C SER A 93 6.70 6.64 6.80
N LEU A 94 7.03 7.92 6.62
CA LEU A 94 8.31 8.50 7.00
C LEU A 94 8.27 9.07 8.43
N ALA A 95 9.31 8.74 9.19
CA ALA A 95 9.94 9.57 10.21
C ALA A 95 9.70 11.08 10.04
N ALA A 96 8.98 11.77 10.93
CA ALA A 96 9.15 13.22 10.99
C ALA A 96 10.65 13.46 11.26
N SER A 97 11.35 14.16 10.35
CA SER A 97 12.74 14.55 10.59
C SER A 97 12.79 15.25 11.93
N GLY A 98 13.63 14.76 12.84
CA GLY A 98 13.70 15.17 14.24
C GLY A 98 14.18 16.61 14.43
N GLU A 99 13.38 17.58 14.00
CA GLU A 99 13.52 19.00 14.33
C GLU A 99 12.27 19.44 15.11
N ASN A 100 12.00 18.75 16.22
CA ASN A 100 11.13 19.17 17.32
C ASN A 100 11.30 18.22 18.51
N ALA A 101 12.53 18.01 18.96
CA ALA A 101 12.75 17.62 20.35
C ALA A 101 12.69 18.91 21.18
N PRO A 102 11.64 19.16 21.99
CA PRO A 102 11.68 20.28 22.92
C PRO A 102 12.86 20.06 23.87
N ASP A 103 13.76 21.04 23.91
CA ASP A 103 14.92 21.07 24.78
C ASP A 103 14.56 20.58 26.18
N ALA A 104 15.18 19.46 26.58
CA ALA A 104 15.15 18.99 27.94
C ALA A 104 15.81 20.06 28.82
N LYS A 105 15.00 20.83 29.54
CA LYS A 105 15.48 21.79 30.52
C LYS A 105 16.02 21.02 31.73
N PRO A 106 17.29 21.22 32.14
CA PRO A 106 17.80 20.59 33.34
C PRO A 106 17.21 21.28 34.58
N ALA A 107 16.81 20.49 35.56
CA ALA A 107 16.60 20.90 36.94
C ALA A 107 17.45 20.00 37.85
#